data_AF-A0A8C2ZB47-F1
#
_entry.id   AF-A0A8C2ZB47-F1
#
_cell.length_a   1.000
_cell.length_b   1.000
_cell.length_c   1.000
_cell.angle_alpha   90.00
_cell.angle_beta   90.00
_cell.angle_gamma   90.00
#
_symmetry.space_group_name_H-M   'P 1'
#
loop_
_entity.id
_entity.type
_entity.pdbx_description
1 polymer ?
#
loop_
_entity_poly.entity_id
_entity_poly.type
_entity_poly.pdbx_seq_one_letter_code
_entity_poly.pdbx_strand_id
1 'polypeptide(L)'
;MSHPIPSDKPSNPENPRVFFDVDVGGEKAGRIVLELFADITPKTAENFRALCTGEKGTGKSTGKPLHFKGCPFHRIIKKFMIQGGDFSNHNGTGGESIYGEKFEDENFHYKHDKMGLLSMANAGPDTNGSQFFITTVPTPHLDGKHVVFGQVLKGMGVIKMLEAIDTNEDVPVKPCAIADCGEHKDEDSCDDGPDDGTGDAHPDFPEDSDVDFKDVDKVLSVAEDVKNVGNTLFKNQDWKAAVNKYSKALRYLEVSGELLEEEAQQKLEPTALSCFLNTAACNLKMQLWQDALDSCNEALELNQANTKALFRRAQAWQGLKENGKAMVTFNYFWCFPLTAIGNELKRVQLKIQEEKEKEKKIYAKMFA
;
A
#
# COMPACT_ATOMS: atom_id res chain seq x y z
N MET A 1 -1.37 -36.71 -7.51
CA MET A 1 -0.66 -36.29 -6.28
C MET A 1 -0.46 -34.79 -6.38
N SER A 2 -0.68 -34.06 -5.30
CA SER A 2 -0.49 -32.61 -5.27
C SER A 2 1.00 -32.29 -5.08
N HIS A 3 1.57 -31.43 -5.91
CA HIS A 3 2.96 -30.99 -5.90
C HIS A 3 3.09 -29.63 -5.20
N PRO A 4 4.24 -29.35 -4.55
CA PRO A 4 4.56 -28.00 -4.10
C PRO A 4 4.79 -27.10 -5.31
N ILE A 5 4.53 -25.81 -5.15
CA ILE A 5 4.73 -24.82 -6.22
C ILE A 5 6.22 -24.52 -6.35
N PRO A 6 6.76 -24.38 -7.57
CA PRO A 6 8.15 -23.99 -7.78
C PRO A 6 8.52 -22.73 -6.96
N SER A 7 9.76 -22.73 -6.45
CA SER A 7 10.32 -21.56 -5.76
C SER A 7 10.56 -20.39 -6.70
N ASP A 8 10.79 -20.72 -7.97
CA ASP A 8 11.20 -19.77 -8.99
C ASP A 8 10.02 -18.90 -9.43
N LYS A 9 10.34 -17.64 -9.74
CA LYS A 9 9.41 -16.61 -10.19
C LYS A 9 9.99 -15.94 -11.44
N PRO A 10 9.41 -16.15 -12.63
CA PRO A 10 8.31 -17.08 -12.93
C PRO A 10 8.71 -18.54 -12.81
N SER A 11 7.72 -19.43 -12.62
CA SER A 11 7.94 -20.88 -12.59
C SER A 11 8.27 -21.45 -13.98
N ASN A 12 7.72 -20.83 -15.02
CA ASN A 12 8.02 -21.13 -16.42
C ASN A 12 8.09 -19.80 -17.22
N PRO A 13 9.17 -19.51 -17.94
CA PRO A 13 9.28 -18.28 -18.72
C PRO A 13 8.17 -18.10 -19.77
N GLU A 14 7.65 -19.19 -20.32
CA GLU A 14 6.60 -19.19 -21.36
C GLU A 14 5.19 -18.97 -20.80
N ASN A 15 5.03 -18.99 -19.47
CA ASN A 15 3.73 -18.78 -18.85
C ASN A 15 3.26 -17.33 -19.04
N PRO A 16 1.98 -17.11 -19.39
CA PRO A 16 1.43 -15.77 -19.52
C PRO A 16 1.55 -14.98 -18.22
N ARG A 17 1.86 -13.69 -18.35
CA ARG A 17 1.87 -12.75 -17.24
C ARG A 17 0.75 -11.75 -17.44
N VAL A 18 0.05 -11.42 -16.37
CA VAL A 18 -1.04 -10.43 -16.39
C VAL A 18 -0.82 -9.45 -15.24
N PHE A 19 -1.43 -8.28 -15.34
CA PHE A 19 -1.33 -7.27 -14.30
C PHE A 19 -2.69 -6.74 -13.85
N PHE A 20 -2.73 -6.27 -12.60
CA PHE A 20 -3.79 -5.46 -12.04
C PHE A 20 -3.21 -4.16 -11.50
N ASP A 21 -3.68 -3.03 -12.02
CA ASP A 21 -3.52 -1.74 -11.35
C ASP A 21 -4.65 -1.59 -10.34
N VAL A 22 -4.30 -1.45 -9.06
CA VAL A 22 -5.26 -1.47 -7.96
C VAL A 22 -5.46 -0.06 -7.43
N ASP A 23 -6.72 0.31 -7.26
CA ASP A 23 -7.13 1.51 -6.52
C ASP A 23 -7.69 1.12 -5.15
N VAL A 24 -7.34 1.91 -4.12
CA VAL A 24 -7.90 1.84 -2.77
C VAL A 24 -8.46 3.20 -2.39
N GLY A 25 -9.76 3.28 -2.12
CA GLY A 25 -10.43 4.54 -1.79
C GLY A 25 -10.44 5.56 -2.94
N GLY A 26 -10.29 5.11 -4.19
CA GLY A 26 -10.19 5.96 -5.38
C GLY A 26 -8.78 6.49 -5.66
N GLU A 27 -7.76 5.88 -5.05
CA GLU A 27 -6.35 6.27 -5.23
C GLU A 27 -5.53 5.06 -5.67
N LYS A 28 -4.62 5.27 -6.63
CA LYS A 28 -3.69 4.24 -7.09
C LYS A 28 -2.86 3.72 -5.91
N ALA A 29 -3.01 2.44 -5.60
CA ALA A 29 -2.27 1.74 -4.56
C ALA A 29 -1.02 1.03 -5.09
N GLY A 30 -1.05 0.61 -6.35
CA GLY A 30 0.08 0.00 -7.05
C GLY A 30 -0.34 -1.08 -8.03
N ARG A 31 0.64 -1.69 -8.68
CA ARG A 31 0.45 -2.78 -9.66
C ARG A 31 0.77 -4.13 -9.03
N ILE A 32 -0.08 -5.13 -9.32
CA ILE A 32 0.17 -6.55 -9.04
C ILE A 32 0.46 -7.24 -10.36
N VAL A 33 1.57 -7.99 -10.45
CA VAL A 33 1.89 -8.82 -11.61
C VAL A 33 1.74 -10.28 -11.23
N LEU A 34 0.97 -11.03 -12.01
CA LEU A 34 0.61 -12.42 -11.78
C LEU A 34 1.16 -13.28 -12.91
N GLU A 35 1.77 -14.40 -12.56
CA GLU A 35 2.02 -15.52 -13.46
C GLU A 35 0.78 -16.42 -13.50
N LEU A 36 0.41 -16.87 -14.70
CA LEU A 36 -0.64 -17.87 -14.89
C LEU A 36 0.01 -19.20 -15.32
N PHE A 37 -0.27 -20.28 -14.59
CA PHE A 37 0.27 -21.62 -14.84
C PHE A 37 -0.41 -22.27 -16.04
N ALA A 38 -0.18 -21.73 -17.24
CA ALA A 38 -0.78 -22.23 -18.49
C ALA A 38 -0.22 -23.60 -18.90
N ASP A 39 0.98 -23.93 -18.46
CA ASP A 39 1.60 -25.25 -18.61
C ASP A 39 0.93 -26.36 -17.80
N ILE A 40 0.26 -26.03 -16.68
CA ILE A 40 -0.41 -26.98 -15.78
C ILE A 40 -1.94 -26.89 -15.86
N THR A 41 -2.48 -25.67 -15.93
CA THR A 41 -3.91 -25.36 -15.97
C THR A 41 -4.25 -24.45 -17.16
N PRO A 42 -4.08 -24.92 -18.42
CA PRO A 42 -4.22 -24.08 -19.61
C PRO A 42 -5.61 -23.46 -19.76
N LYS A 43 -6.70 -24.17 -19.43
CA LYS A 43 -8.06 -23.62 -19.54
C LYS A 43 -8.30 -22.54 -18.48
N THR A 44 -7.88 -22.81 -17.24
CA THR A 44 -8.06 -21.87 -16.13
C THR A 44 -7.22 -20.60 -16.35
N ALA A 45 -5.97 -20.77 -16.82
CA ALA A 45 -5.10 -19.68 -17.19
C ALA A 45 -5.65 -18.84 -18.36
N GLU A 46 -6.11 -19.46 -19.45
CA GLU A 46 -6.69 -18.73 -20.59
C GLU A 46 -7.98 -17.99 -20.22
N ASN A 47 -8.83 -18.57 -19.36
CA ASN A 47 -10.00 -17.88 -18.82
C ASN A 47 -9.59 -16.58 -18.11
N PHE A 48 -8.63 -16.65 -17.21
CA PHE A 48 -8.18 -15.49 -16.46
C PHE A 48 -7.48 -14.45 -17.32
N ARG A 49 -6.58 -14.88 -18.22
CA ARG A 49 -5.87 -14.00 -19.17
C ARG A 49 -6.86 -13.21 -20.02
N ALA A 50 -7.84 -13.89 -20.60
CA ALA A 50 -8.85 -13.25 -21.43
C ALA A 50 -9.77 -12.29 -20.65
N LEU A 51 -10.05 -12.58 -19.38
CA LEU A 51 -10.78 -11.66 -18.49
C LEU A 51 -9.92 -10.47 -18.06
N CYS A 52 -8.59 -10.57 -18.06
CA CYS A 52 -7.70 -9.42 -17.89
C CYS A 52 -7.67 -8.52 -19.13
N THR A 53 -7.71 -9.07 -20.34
CA THR A 53 -7.66 -8.28 -21.59
C THR A 53 -9.02 -7.77 -22.06
N GLY A 54 -10.12 -8.42 -21.66
CA GLY A 54 -11.46 -8.10 -22.14
C GLY A 54 -11.73 -8.54 -23.59
N GLU A 55 -10.85 -9.33 -24.20
CA GLU A 55 -10.87 -9.61 -25.64
C GLU A 55 -12.08 -10.45 -26.10
N LYS A 56 -12.75 -11.16 -25.19
CA LYS A 56 -13.90 -12.04 -25.51
C LYS A 56 -15.24 -11.30 -25.56
N GLY A 57 -15.24 -9.97 -25.39
CA GLY A 57 -16.42 -9.13 -25.57
C GLY A 57 -17.43 -9.25 -24.42
N THR A 58 -18.71 -9.42 -24.75
CA THR A 58 -19.82 -9.44 -23.78
C THR A 58 -20.19 -10.86 -23.39
N GLY A 59 -20.31 -11.11 -22.10
CA GLY A 59 -20.73 -12.39 -21.54
C GLY A 59 -22.20 -12.68 -21.82
N LYS A 60 -22.52 -13.94 -22.13
CA LYS A 60 -23.84 -14.35 -22.61
C LYS A 60 -24.87 -14.41 -21.48
N SER A 61 -24.43 -14.76 -20.28
CA SER A 61 -25.31 -15.00 -19.13
C SER A 61 -25.54 -13.71 -18.35
N THR A 62 -24.51 -12.88 -18.22
CA THR A 62 -24.54 -11.63 -17.44
C THR A 62 -24.89 -10.40 -18.29
N GLY A 63 -24.67 -10.45 -19.61
CA GLY A 63 -24.82 -9.29 -20.50
C GLY A 63 -23.79 -8.18 -20.24
N LYS A 64 -22.75 -8.44 -19.44
CA LYS A 64 -21.69 -7.48 -19.11
C LYS A 64 -20.39 -7.82 -19.85
N PRO A 65 -19.45 -6.87 -20.00
CA PRO A 65 -18.13 -7.17 -20.56
C PRO A 65 -17.41 -8.28 -19.75
N LEU A 66 -16.83 -9.26 -20.43
CA LEU A 66 -15.95 -10.29 -19.87
C LEU A 66 -14.60 -9.66 -19.54
N HIS A 67 -14.56 -8.75 -18.56
CA HIS A 67 -13.39 -7.93 -18.27
C HIS A 67 -13.31 -7.58 -16.79
N PHE A 68 -12.11 -7.67 -16.19
CA PHE A 68 -11.88 -7.33 -14.79
C PHE A 68 -11.72 -5.83 -14.53
N LYS A 69 -11.53 -5.00 -15.55
CA LYS A 69 -11.40 -3.55 -15.37
C LYS A 69 -12.64 -2.96 -14.68
N GLY A 70 -12.41 -2.28 -13.57
CA GLY A 70 -13.43 -1.72 -12.68
C GLY A 70 -14.04 -2.73 -11.68
N CYS A 71 -13.62 -3.99 -11.69
CA CYS A 71 -14.14 -5.00 -10.77
C CYS A 71 -13.58 -4.78 -9.35
N PRO A 72 -14.43 -4.80 -8.31
CA PRO A 72 -13.97 -4.67 -6.94
C PRO A 72 -13.45 -5.98 -6.34
N PHE A 73 -12.57 -5.83 -5.35
CA PHE A 73 -12.32 -6.86 -4.34
C PHE A 73 -13.45 -6.79 -3.32
N HIS A 74 -14.47 -7.63 -3.52
CA HIS A 74 -15.72 -7.56 -2.74
C HIS A 74 -15.63 -8.29 -1.40
N ARG A 75 -14.59 -9.09 -1.17
CA ARG A 75 -14.39 -9.84 0.06
C ARG A 75 -12.91 -9.95 0.42
N ILE A 76 -12.54 -9.50 1.61
CA ILE A 76 -11.17 -9.49 2.14
C ILE A 76 -11.19 -10.06 3.55
N ILE A 77 -10.36 -11.06 3.82
CA ILE A 77 -10.22 -11.66 5.15
C ILE A 77 -8.75 -11.63 5.56
N LYS A 78 -8.47 -10.87 6.63
CA LYS A 78 -7.14 -10.77 7.25
C LYS A 78 -6.61 -12.15 7.62
N LYS A 79 -5.36 -12.42 7.25
CA LYS A 79 -4.64 -13.68 7.45
C LYS A 79 -5.32 -14.87 6.77
N PHE A 80 -5.92 -14.63 5.60
CA PHE A 80 -6.52 -15.68 4.79
C PHE A 80 -6.36 -15.40 3.30
N MET A 81 -7.17 -14.48 2.74
CA MET A 81 -7.20 -14.22 1.30
C MET A 81 -7.91 -12.89 0.96
N ILE A 82 -7.66 -12.41 -0.26
CA ILE A 82 -8.42 -11.34 -0.92
C ILE A 82 -9.16 -11.91 -2.13
N GLN A 83 -10.46 -11.63 -2.27
CA GLN A 83 -11.31 -12.20 -3.31
C GLN A 83 -11.94 -11.12 -4.19
N GLY A 84 -11.93 -11.37 -5.50
CA GLY A 84 -12.45 -10.49 -6.54
C GLY A 84 -13.05 -11.26 -7.71
N GLY A 85 -13.23 -10.59 -8.85
CA GLY A 85 -13.63 -11.21 -10.11
C GLY A 85 -15.13 -11.35 -10.36
N ASP A 86 -16.00 -10.85 -9.47
CA ASP A 86 -17.43 -10.66 -9.78
C ASP A 86 -17.63 -9.31 -10.49
N PHE A 87 -17.37 -9.30 -11.80
CA PHE A 87 -17.56 -8.11 -12.64
C PHE A 87 -19.04 -7.78 -12.90
N SER A 88 -19.98 -8.62 -12.47
CA SER A 88 -21.40 -8.48 -12.78
C SER A 88 -22.22 -7.94 -11.60
N ASN A 89 -22.17 -8.56 -10.44
CA ASN A 89 -22.94 -8.13 -9.27
C ASN A 89 -22.06 -7.46 -8.22
N HIS A 90 -20.73 -7.57 -8.35
CA HIS A 90 -19.74 -6.93 -7.49
C HIS A 90 -19.84 -7.32 -6.01
N ASN A 91 -20.44 -8.48 -5.71
CA ASN A 91 -20.75 -8.90 -4.35
C ASN A 91 -20.56 -10.41 -4.11
N GLY A 92 -20.03 -11.14 -5.10
CA GLY A 92 -19.74 -12.56 -5.01
C GLY A 92 -20.88 -13.46 -5.49
N THR A 93 -22.01 -12.90 -5.93
CA THR A 93 -23.16 -13.68 -6.43
C THR A 93 -23.17 -13.88 -7.95
N GLY A 94 -22.28 -13.20 -8.67
CA GLY A 94 -22.23 -13.22 -10.12
C GLY A 94 -20.88 -13.61 -10.71
N GLY A 95 -20.65 -13.17 -11.94
CA GLY A 95 -19.53 -13.53 -12.79
C GLY A 95 -19.88 -14.66 -13.75
N GLU A 96 -19.12 -14.77 -14.83
CA GLU A 96 -19.17 -15.91 -15.74
C GLU A 96 -17.80 -16.09 -16.40
N SER A 97 -17.50 -17.31 -16.83
CA SER A 97 -16.26 -17.63 -17.54
C SER A 97 -16.34 -17.28 -19.02
N ILE A 98 -15.20 -17.28 -19.70
CA ILE A 98 -15.17 -17.15 -21.17
C ILE A 98 -15.79 -18.37 -21.90
N TYR A 99 -16.00 -19.48 -21.19
CA TYR A 99 -16.56 -20.72 -21.73
C TYR A 99 -18.08 -20.87 -21.50
N GLY A 100 -18.69 -19.93 -20.76
CA GLY A 100 -20.08 -20.00 -20.31
C GLY A 100 -20.21 -19.61 -18.84
N GLU A 101 -21.39 -19.82 -18.24
CA GLU A 101 -21.65 -19.47 -16.83
C GLU A 101 -20.62 -20.10 -15.88
N LYS A 102 -20.33 -21.40 -16.09
CA LYS A 102 -19.40 -22.19 -15.27
C LYS A 102 -18.55 -23.14 -16.12
N PHE A 103 -17.39 -23.54 -15.60
CA PHE A 103 -16.54 -24.60 -16.14
C PHE A 103 -15.97 -25.51 -15.04
N GLU A 104 -15.50 -26.68 -15.48
CA GLU A 104 -15.01 -27.79 -14.63
C GLU A 104 -13.71 -27.44 -13.88
N ASP A 105 -13.45 -28.15 -12.77
CA ASP A 105 -12.17 -28.10 -12.06
C ASP A 105 -11.09 -28.81 -12.90
N GLU A 106 -10.16 -28.04 -13.47
CA GLU A 106 -9.19 -28.58 -14.43
C GLU A 106 -8.23 -29.60 -13.80
N ASN A 107 -7.64 -29.26 -12.65
CA ASN A 107 -6.92 -30.18 -11.78
C ASN A 107 -6.63 -29.54 -10.41
N PHE A 108 -6.18 -30.36 -9.45
CA PHE A 108 -5.68 -29.91 -8.14
C PHE A 108 -4.18 -30.22 -8.00
N HIS A 109 -3.40 -29.91 -9.05
CA HIS A 109 -1.97 -30.24 -9.09
C HIS A 109 -1.19 -29.52 -8.00
N TYR A 110 -1.41 -28.22 -7.79
CA TYR A 110 -0.71 -27.44 -6.77
C TYR A 110 -1.49 -27.33 -5.46
N LYS A 111 -0.74 -27.22 -4.36
CA LYS A 111 -1.27 -26.95 -3.02
C LYS A 111 -1.32 -25.45 -2.73
N HIS A 112 -2.16 -25.07 -1.77
CA HIS A 112 -2.19 -23.73 -1.20
C HIS A 112 -1.16 -23.59 -0.08
N ASP A 113 0.12 -23.78 -0.38
CA ASP A 113 1.20 -23.93 0.60
C ASP A 113 1.97 -22.63 0.92
N LYS A 114 1.74 -21.55 0.17
CA LYS A 114 2.39 -20.24 0.36
C LYS A 114 1.43 -19.07 0.15
N MET A 115 1.88 -17.87 0.55
CA MET A 115 1.19 -16.61 0.24
C MET A 115 1.38 -16.22 -1.23
N GLY A 116 0.44 -15.45 -1.77
CA GLY A 116 0.45 -14.95 -3.14
C GLY A 116 0.09 -15.98 -4.19
N LEU A 117 -0.70 -17.00 -3.83
CA LEU A 117 -1.22 -17.96 -4.80
C LEU A 117 -2.56 -17.50 -5.33
N LEU A 118 -2.71 -17.56 -6.65
CA LEU A 118 -3.93 -17.24 -7.37
C LEU A 118 -4.75 -18.52 -7.58
N SER A 119 -5.99 -18.51 -7.12
CA SER A 119 -6.85 -19.70 -7.10
C SER A 119 -8.32 -19.35 -7.38
N MET A 120 -9.05 -20.29 -7.98
CA MET A 120 -10.43 -20.08 -8.39
C MET A 120 -11.39 -20.11 -7.20
N ALA A 121 -12.28 -19.12 -7.10
CA ALA A 121 -13.42 -19.20 -6.21
C ALA A 121 -14.54 -20.01 -6.90
N ASN A 122 -15.20 -20.89 -6.14
CA ASN A 122 -16.29 -21.72 -6.63
C ASN A 122 -17.37 -21.92 -5.55
N ALA A 123 -18.52 -22.46 -5.94
CA ALA A 123 -19.66 -22.78 -5.07
C ALA A 123 -19.82 -24.31 -4.90
N GLY A 124 -18.72 -25.06 -5.02
CA GLY A 124 -18.69 -26.52 -5.08
C GLY A 124 -17.97 -27.03 -6.34
N PRO A 125 -17.82 -28.36 -6.48
CA PRO A 125 -17.11 -28.96 -7.61
C PRO A 125 -17.64 -28.49 -8.97
N ASP A 126 -16.72 -28.23 -9.91
CA ASP A 126 -17.02 -27.88 -11.30
C ASP A 126 -17.89 -26.62 -11.46
N THR A 127 -17.72 -25.63 -10.57
CA THR A 127 -18.46 -24.37 -10.61
C THR A 127 -17.58 -23.13 -10.77
N ASN A 128 -16.46 -23.26 -11.47
CA ASN A 128 -15.54 -22.15 -11.72
C ASN A 128 -16.16 -21.14 -12.69
N GLY A 129 -16.09 -19.85 -12.36
CA GLY A 129 -16.60 -18.75 -13.18
C GLY A 129 -15.49 -17.75 -13.50
N SER A 130 -15.66 -16.51 -13.06
CA SER A 130 -14.63 -15.46 -13.13
C SER A 130 -14.04 -15.07 -11.78
N GLN A 131 -14.66 -15.49 -10.68
CA GLN A 131 -14.20 -15.13 -9.35
C GLN A 131 -12.92 -15.87 -8.97
N PHE A 132 -12.03 -15.15 -8.30
CA PHE A 132 -10.73 -15.64 -7.87
C PHE A 132 -10.41 -15.12 -6.49
N PHE A 133 -9.43 -15.75 -5.83
CA PHE A 133 -8.80 -15.20 -4.65
C PHE A 133 -7.28 -15.30 -4.73
N ILE A 134 -6.62 -14.39 -4.03
CA ILE A 134 -5.17 -14.41 -3.80
C ILE A 134 -4.93 -14.69 -2.33
N THR A 135 -4.14 -15.72 -2.03
CA THR A 135 -3.83 -16.11 -0.65
C THR A 135 -2.90 -15.09 0.02
N THR A 136 -3.12 -14.80 1.29
CA THR A 136 -2.19 -13.98 2.09
C THR A 136 -1.38 -14.80 3.10
N VAL A 137 -1.78 -16.06 3.30
CA VAL A 137 -1.11 -17.09 4.10
C VAL A 137 -1.28 -18.46 3.43
N PRO A 138 -0.55 -19.51 3.87
CA PRO A 138 -0.85 -20.89 3.46
C PRO A 138 -2.28 -21.31 3.86
N THR A 139 -3.03 -21.91 2.93
CA THR A 139 -4.44 -22.27 3.11
C THR A 139 -4.74 -23.73 2.71
N PRO A 140 -4.07 -24.73 3.32
CA PRO A 140 -4.15 -26.14 2.90
C PRO A 140 -5.55 -26.77 3.03
N HIS A 141 -6.47 -26.15 3.76
CA HIS A 141 -7.86 -26.61 3.87
C HIS A 141 -8.68 -26.40 2.58
N LEU A 142 -8.13 -25.65 1.62
CA LEU A 142 -8.66 -25.41 0.28
C LEU A 142 -8.11 -26.41 -0.77
N ASP A 143 -7.12 -27.22 -0.39
CA ASP A 143 -6.53 -28.23 -1.28
C ASP A 143 -7.58 -29.25 -1.74
N GLY A 144 -7.57 -29.57 -3.04
CA GLY A 144 -8.54 -30.48 -3.65
C GLY A 144 -9.95 -29.91 -3.81
N LYS A 145 -10.15 -28.61 -3.52
CA LYS A 145 -11.45 -27.93 -3.65
C LYS A 145 -11.39 -26.72 -4.57
N HIS A 146 -10.26 -26.03 -4.62
CA HIS A 146 -10.05 -24.84 -5.45
C HIS A 146 -8.84 -25.06 -6.36
N VAL A 147 -8.98 -24.73 -7.64
CA VAL A 147 -7.92 -24.86 -8.64
C VAL A 147 -6.92 -23.73 -8.45
N VAL A 148 -5.69 -24.06 -8.06
CA VAL A 148 -4.56 -23.12 -8.06
C VAL A 148 -4.03 -23.01 -9.48
N PHE A 149 -4.00 -21.79 -10.02
CA PHE A 149 -3.67 -21.57 -11.44
C PHE A 149 -2.68 -20.42 -11.67
N GLY A 150 -2.12 -19.83 -10.62
CA GLY A 150 -1.10 -18.81 -10.76
C GLY A 150 -0.45 -18.39 -9.46
N GLN A 151 0.48 -17.44 -9.55
CA GLN A 151 1.14 -16.83 -8.39
C GLN A 151 1.51 -15.37 -8.65
N VAL A 152 1.69 -14.62 -7.57
CA VAL A 152 2.15 -13.23 -7.59
C VAL A 152 3.65 -13.19 -7.84
N LEU A 153 4.03 -12.54 -8.95
CA LEU A 153 5.41 -12.23 -9.30
C LEU A 153 5.89 -10.95 -8.62
N LYS A 154 5.13 -9.85 -8.80
CA LYS A 154 5.40 -8.53 -8.22
C LYS A 154 4.14 -7.92 -7.60
N GLY A 155 4.30 -6.94 -6.71
CA GLY A 155 3.19 -6.23 -6.08
C GLY A 155 2.64 -6.93 -4.84
N MET A 156 3.46 -7.76 -4.18
CA MET A 156 3.05 -8.42 -2.94
C MET A 156 2.71 -7.41 -1.83
N GLY A 157 3.39 -6.26 -1.83
CA GLY A 157 3.06 -5.16 -0.92
C GLY A 157 1.65 -4.58 -1.12
N VAL A 158 1.15 -4.53 -2.36
CA VAL A 158 -0.22 -4.11 -2.66
C VAL A 158 -1.23 -5.10 -2.06
N ILE A 159 -0.93 -6.40 -2.12
CA ILE A 159 -1.77 -7.44 -1.52
C ILE A 159 -1.79 -7.33 0.01
N LYS A 160 -0.64 -7.12 0.65
CA LYS A 160 -0.55 -6.86 2.09
C LYS A 160 -1.34 -5.61 2.48
N MET A 161 -1.28 -4.56 1.65
CA MET A 161 -2.05 -3.34 1.85
C MET A 161 -3.55 -3.60 1.77
N LEU A 162 -4.02 -4.31 0.74
CA LEU A 162 -5.43 -4.70 0.59
C LEU A 162 -5.90 -5.53 1.79
N GLU A 163 -5.10 -6.49 2.23
CA GLU A 163 -5.39 -7.32 3.41
C GLU A 163 -5.52 -6.48 4.69
N ALA A 164 -4.69 -5.45 4.87
CA ALA A 164 -4.68 -4.62 6.07
C ALA A 164 -5.93 -3.71 6.20
N ILE A 165 -6.69 -3.50 5.13
CA ILE A 165 -7.88 -2.64 5.12
C ILE A 165 -8.94 -3.16 6.10
N ASP A 166 -9.62 -2.23 6.76
CA ASP A 166 -10.74 -2.56 7.63
C ASP A 166 -11.94 -3.05 6.84
N THR A 167 -12.57 -4.10 7.34
CA THR A 167 -13.71 -4.75 6.69
C THR A 167 -14.92 -4.75 7.61
N ASN A 168 -16.11 -4.73 7.02
CA ASN A 168 -17.38 -4.98 7.67
C ASN A 168 -17.99 -6.22 7.04
N GLU A 169 -18.14 -7.30 7.81
CA GLU A 169 -18.61 -8.60 7.30
C GLU A 169 -17.80 -9.07 6.07
N ASP A 170 -16.47 -9.01 6.18
CA ASP A 170 -15.49 -9.29 5.10
C ASP A 170 -15.50 -8.29 3.93
N VAL A 171 -16.43 -7.34 3.85
CA VAL A 171 -16.46 -6.33 2.79
C VAL A 171 -15.56 -5.15 3.16
N PRO A 172 -14.60 -4.72 2.31
CA PRO A 172 -13.72 -3.60 2.63
C PRO A 172 -14.49 -2.28 2.79
N VAL A 173 -14.18 -1.54 3.87
CA VAL A 173 -14.80 -0.25 4.17
C VAL A 173 -14.42 0.81 3.13
N LYS A 174 -13.19 0.77 2.65
CA LYS A 174 -12.73 1.59 1.52
C LYS A 174 -12.94 0.79 0.22
N PRO A 175 -13.53 1.39 -0.84
CA PRO A 175 -13.64 0.72 -2.13
C PRO A 175 -12.26 0.28 -2.64
N CYS A 176 -12.12 -1.02 -2.92
CA CYS A 176 -10.90 -1.60 -3.48
C CYS A 176 -11.24 -2.17 -4.85
N ALA A 177 -10.59 -1.70 -5.91
CA ALA A 177 -10.94 -2.09 -7.28
C ALA A 177 -9.72 -2.27 -8.17
N ILE A 178 -9.89 -3.12 -9.19
CA ILE A 178 -8.97 -3.27 -10.30
C ILE A 178 -9.23 -2.10 -11.24
N ALA A 179 -8.45 -1.03 -11.14
CA ALA A 179 -8.60 0.19 -11.93
C ALA A 179 -8.26 -0.05 -13.40
N ASP A 180 -7.21 -0.82 -13.65
CA ASP A 180 -6.86 -1.32 -14.98
C ASP A 180 -6.29 -2.73 -14.91
N CYS A 181 -6.37 -3.46 -16.02
CA CYS A 181 -5.82 -4.80 -16.13
C CYS A 181 -5.48 -5.14 -17.57
N GLY A 182 -4.59 -6.12 -17.73
CA GLY A 182 -4.20 -6.58 -19.05
C GLY A 182 -3.18 -7.71 -19.00
N GLU A 183 -2.76 -8.13 -20.17
CA GLU A 183 -1.64 -9.03 -20.35
C GLU A 183 -0.33 -8.21 -20.36
N HIS A 184 0.65 -8.68 -19.60
CA HIS A 184 1.95 -8.06 -19.43
C HIS A 184 2.96 -8.78 -20.33
N LYS A 185 3.50 -8.09 -21.33
CA LYS A 185 4.45 -8.69 -22.28
C LYS A 185 5.86 -8.56 -21.75
N ASP A 186 6.75 -9.48 -22.12
CA ASP A 186 8.16 -9.47 -21.68
C ASP A 186 8.94 -8.20 -22.08
N GLU A 187 8.49 -7.47 -23.10
CA GLU A 187 9.08 -6.20 -23.54
C GLU A 187 8.60 -5.00 -22.70
N ASP A 188 7.51 -5.15 -21.94
CA ASP A 188 7.06 -4.14 -20.97
C ASP A 188 7.96 -4.28 -19.73
N SER A 189 8.83 -3.31 -19.46
CA SER A 189 9.79 -3.39 -18.36
C SER A 189 9.08 -3.63 -17.02
N CYS A 190 9.27 -4.81 -16.44
CA CYS A 190 8.80 -5.17 -15.11
C CYS A 190 9.34 -4.27 -13.98
N ASP A 191 10.31 -3.40 -14.27
CA ASP A 191 11.03 -2.55 -13.31
C ASP A 191 10.61 -1.07 -13.40
N ASP A 192 9.51 -0.78 -14.10
CA ASP A 192 8.99 0.57 -14.18
C ASP A 192 8.48 0.98 -12.80
N GLY A 193 8.98 2.11 -12.31
CA GLY A 193 8.40 2.76 -11.15
C GLY A 193 6.95 3.17 -11.40
N PRO A 194 6.28 3.75 -10.40
CA PRO A 194 4.84 4.01 -10.47
C PRO A 194 4.47 4.85 -11.70
N ASP A 195 3.42 4.44 -12.42
CA ASP A 195 2.83 5.19 -13.53
C ASP A 195 1.97 6.35 -13.00
N ASP A 196 2.67 7.32 -12.40
CA ASP A 196 2.12 8.55 -11.83
C ASP A 196 2.66 9.81 -12.54
N GLY A 197 3.43 9.63 -13.63
CA GLY A 197 4.00 10.73 -14.41
C GLY A 197 5.14 11.47 -13.72
N THR A 198 5.64 10.97 -12.59
CA THR A 198 6.70 11.63 -11.81
C THR A 198 8.11 11.34 -12.33
N GLY A 199 8.26 10.33 -13.17
CA GLY A 199 9.57 9.86 -13.65
C GLY A 199 10.35 9.06 -12.60
N ASP A 200 9.69 8.62 -11.54
CA ASP A 200 10.22 7.68 -10.56
C ASP A 200 10.44 6.31 -11.23
N ALA A 201 11.68 5.84 -11.23
CA ALA A 201 12.10 4.61 -11.90
C ALA A 201 12.16 3.39 -10.98
N HIS A 202 11.78 3.52 -9.71
CA HIS A 202 11.92 2.45 -8.73
C HIS A 202 10.56 1.81 -8.42
N PRO A 203 10.48 0.50 -8.13
CA PRO A 203 9.25 -0.13 -7.67
C PRO A 203 8.68 0.49 -6.37
N ASP A 204 7.37 0.46 -6.17
CA ASP A 204 6.75 1.01 -4.95
C ASP A 204 7.10 0.23 -3.68
N PHE A 205 7.37 -1.07 -3.83
CA PHE A 205 7.74 -1.98 -2.77
C PHE A 205 9.18 -2.46 -2.97
N PRO A 206 10.06 -2.33 -1.97
CA PRO A 206 11.47 -2.65 -2.12
C PRO A 206 11.72 -4.11 -2.52
N GLU A 207 10.85 -5.05 -2.10
CA GLU A 207 10.99 -6.47 -2.39
C GLU A 207 10.84 -6.83 -3.88
N ASP A 208 10.25 -5.93 -4.67
CA ASP A 208 10.07 -6.09 -6.12
C ASP A 208 11.24 -5.50 -6.93
N SER A 209 12.24 -4.94 -6.25
CA SER A 209 13.41 -4.27 -6.82
C SER A 209 14.64 -5.17 -6.82
N ASP A 210 15.48 -5.06 -7.86
CA ASP A 210 16.72 -5.85 -7.99
C ASP A 210 17.90 -5.30 -7.16
N VAL A 211 17.64 -4.29 -6.32
CA VAL A 211 18.65 -3.65 -5.48
C VAL A 211 19.12 -4.62 -4.40
N ASP A 212 20.43 -4.75 -4.24
CA ASP A 212 21.01 -5.44 -3.09
C ASP A 212 20.89 -4.55 -1.84
N PHE A 213 19.98 -4.89 -0.94
CA PHE A 213 19.71 -4.13 0.29
C PHE A 213 20.85 -4.15 1.31
N LYS A 214 21.89 -4.97 1.10
CA LYS A 214 23.13 -4.90 1.90
C LYS A 214 24.09 -3.83 1.39
N ASP A 215 23.92 -3.40 0.15
CA ASP A 215 24.71 -2.33 -0.46
C ASP A 215 24.10 -0.96 -0.09
N VAL A 216 24.56 -0.42 1.03
CA VAL A 216 24.09 0.85 1.61
C VAL A 216 24.13 1.99 0.60
N ASP A 217 25.17 2.07 -0.24
CA ASP A 217 25.36 3.18 -1.16
C ASP A 217 24.31 3.14 -2.28
N LYS A 218 23.95 1.95 -2.76
CA LYS A 218 22.86 1.78 -3.74
C LYS A 218 21.51 2.11 -3.15
N VAL A 219 21.21 1.61 -1.95
CA VAL A 219 19.92 1.90 -1.28
C VAL A 219 19.79 3.40 -1.01
N LEU A 220 20.86 4.06 -0.56
CA LEU A 220 20.89 5.51 -0.37
C LEU A 220 20.67 6.27 -1.68
N SER A 221 21.28 5.82 -2.79
CA SER A 221 21.04 6.43 -4.11
C SER A 221 19.55 6.38 -4.47
N VAL A 222 18.93 5.21 -4.35
CA VAL A 222 17.49 5.02 -4.62
C VAL A 222 16.63 5.89 -3.71
N ALA A 223 16.90 5.88 -2.41
CA ALA A 223 16.15 6.68 -1.45
C ALA A 223 16.27 8.18 -1.70
N GLU A 224 17.47 8.67 -2.08
CA GLU A 224 17.70 10.05 -2.46
C GLU A 224 16.97 10.42 -3.76
N ASP A 225 16.99 9.57 -4.77
CA ASP A 225 16.28 9.78 -6.03
C ASP A 225 14.77 9.91 -5.80
N VAL A 226 14.17 8.95 -5.08
CA VAL A 226 12.74 9.00 -4.70
C VAL A 226 12.43 10.23 -3.85
N LYS A 227 13.29 10.57 -2.88
CA LYS A 227 13.13 11.77 -2.05
C LYS A 227 13.18 13.05 -2.90
N ASN A 228 14.02 13.10 -3.92
CA ASN A 228 14.13 14.25 -4.83
C ASN A 228 12.88 14.42 -5.71
N VAL A 229 12.26 13.32 -6.13
CA VAL A 229 10.92 13.34 -6.76
C VAL A 229 9.90 13.93 -5.77
N GLY A 230 9.88 13.45 -4.52
CA GLY A 230 9.03 13.99 -3.46
C GLY A 230 9.24 15.49 -3.22
N ASN A 231 10.48 15.97 -3.24
CA ASN A 231 10.82 17.40 -3.11
C ASN A 231 10.28 18.23 -4.28
N THR A 232 10.23 17.66 -5.49
CA THR A 232 9.66 18.32 -6.67
C THR A 232 8.14 18.44 -6.52
N LEU A 233 7.47 17.36 -6.09
CA LEU A 233 6.04 17.37 -5.79
C LEU A 233 5.68 18.36 -4.68
N PHE A 234 6.51 18.44 -3.63
CA PHE A 234 6.37 19.43 -2.56
C PHE A 234 6.41 20.86 -3.10
N LYS A 235 7.36 21.17 -4.00
CA LYS A 235 7.45 22.51 -4.62
C LYS A 235 6.21 22.82 -5.48
N ASN A 236 5.65 21.79 -6.12
CA ASN A 236 4.42 21.89 -6.90
C ASN A 236 3.14 21.93 -6.03
N GLN A 237 3.29 21.92 -4.71
CA GLN A 237 2.19 21.92 -3.72
C GLN A 237 1.32 20.65 -3.73
N ASP A 238 1.80 19.57 -4.36
CA ASP A 238 1.19 18.25 -4.23
C ASP A 238 1.75 17.55 -2.98
N TRP A 239 1.23 17.97 -1.82
CA TRP A 239 1.68 17.50 -0.51
C TRP A 239 1.44 16.00 -0.33
N LYS A 240 0.37 15.47 -0.93
CA LYS A 240 -0.04 14.09 -0.75
C LYS A 240 0.86 13.15 -1.55
N ALA A 241 1.07 13.44 -2.83
CA ALA A 241 2.00 12.67 -3.65
C ALA A 241 3.43 12.77 -3.08
N ALA A 242 3.82 13.94 -2.56
CA ALA A 242 5.12 14.10 -1.88
C ALA A 242 5.26 13.16 -0.67
N VAL A 243 4.24 13.07 0.19
CA VAL A 243 4.21 12.13 1.33
C VAL A 243 4.37 10.69 0.84
N ASN A 244 3.66 10.27 -0.21
CA ASN A 244 3.78 8.92 -0.76
C ASN A 244 5.22 8.60 -1.19
N LYS A 245 5.92 9.55 -1.82
CA LYS A 245 7.34 9.39 -2.18
C LYS A 245 8.26 9.35 -0.97
N TYR A 246 8.06 10.20 0.04
CA TYR A 246 8.87 10.13 1.26
C TYR A 246 8.66 8.81 2.02
N SER A 247 7.43 8.34 2.12
CA SER A 247 7.10 7.03 2.70
C SER A 247 7.74 5.89 1.90
N LYS A 248 7.78 5.99 0.57
CA LYS A 248 8.48 5.04 -0.29
C LYS A 248 9.98 5.00 -0.02
N ALA A 249 10.63 6.17 0.03
CA ALA A 249 12.05 6.25 0.37
C ALA A 249 12.33 5.62 1.75
N LEU A 250 11.46 5.85 2.74
CA LEU A 250 11.57 5.22 4.05
C LEU A 250 11.46 3.69 4.01
N ARG A 251 10.55 3.13 3.20
CA ARG A 251 10.45 1.65 3.02
C ARG A 251 11.76 1.03 2.54
N TYR A 252 12.43 1.67 1.57
CA TYR A 252 13.73 1.19 1.07
C TYR A 252 14.81 1.21 2.17
N LEU A 253 14.83 2.28 2.98
CA LEU A 253 15.78 2.41 4.08
C LEU A 253 15.49 1.42 5.21
N GLU A 254 14.22 1.14 5.51
CA GLU A 254 13.79 0.20 6.55
C GLU A 254 14.23 -1.23 6.21
N VAL A 255 13.96 -1.71 5.00
CA VAL A 255 14.37 -3.05 4.55
C VAL A 255 15.89 -3.21 4.58
N SER A 256 16.64 -2.17 4.20
CA SER A 256 18.10 -2.20 4.31
C SER A 256 18.54 -2.18 5.78
N GLY A 257 17.92 -1.36 6.63
CA GLY A 257 18.22 -1.27 8.05
C GLY A 257 18.05 -2.59 8.81
N GLU A 258 17.02 -3.39 8.47
CA GLU A 258 16.80 -4.71 9.08
C GLU A 258 17.91 -5.74 8.76
N LEU A 259 18.64 -5.53 7.67
CA LEU A 259 19.67 -6.46 7.18
C LEU A 259 21.10 -6.04 7.56
N LEU A 260 21.27 -4.81 8.03
CA LEU A 260 22.58 -4.20 8.31
C LEU A 260 22.95 -4.26 9.79
N GLU A 261 24.26 -4.16 10.05
CA GLU A 261 24.79 -3.96 11.40
C GLU A 261 24.62 -2.49 11.82
N GLU A 262 24.62 -2.23 13.14
CA GLU A 262 24.33 -0.90 13.72
C GLU A 262 25.18 0.24 13.12
N GLU A 263 26.46 -0.01 12.83
CA GLU A 263 27.36 1.00 12.24
C GLU A 263 26.95 1.41 10.82
N ALA A 264 26.43 0.46 10.04
CA ALA A 264 25.95 0.73 8.68
C ALA A 264 24.56 1.37 8.69
N GLN A 265 23.73 1.03 9.67
CA GLN A 265 22.40 1.63 9.86
C GLN A 265 22.48 3.14 10.10
N GLN A 266 23.49 3.61 10.85
CA GLN A 266 23.73 5.04 11.10
C GLN A 266 23.90 5.86 9.81
N LYS A 267 24.34 5.23 8.70
CA LYS A 267 24.47 5.92 7.40
C LYS A 267 23.11 6.22 6.76
N LEU A 268 22.07 5.46 7.10
CA LEU A 268 20.70 5.62 6.57
C LEU A 268 19.93 6.74 7.29
N GLU A 269 20.27 6.98 8.56
CA GLU A 269 19.56 7.91 9.45
C GLU A 269 19.43 9.35 8.89
N PRO A 270 20.44 9.97 8.25
CA PRO A 270 20.29 11.33 7.74
C PRO A 270 19.21 11.46 6.66
N THR A 271 19.12 10.49 5.75
CA THR A 271 18.11 10.48 4.69
C THR A 271 16.73 10.16 5.28
N ALA A 272 16.63 9.19 6.20
CA ALA A 272 15.39 8.88 6.92
C ALA A 272 14.86 10.11 7.69
N LEU A 273 15.72 10.78 8.45
CA LEU A 273 15.39 12.00 9.19
C LEU A 273 14.89 13.09 8.25
N SER A 274 15.52 13.28 7.08
CA SER A 274 15.04 14.23 6.09
C SER A 274 13.65 13.89 5.56
N CYS A 275 13.37 12.60 5.30
CA CYS A 275 12.07 12.14 4.85
C CYS A 275 10.99 12.39 5.91
N PHE A 276 11.19 11.96 7.17
CA PHE A 276 10.24 12.21 8.27
C PHE A 276 9.95 13.70 8.46
N LEU A 277 10.99 14.53 8.42
CA LEU A 277 10.84 15.98 8.48
C LEU A 277 9.99 16.50 7.32
N ASN A 278 10.24 16.07 6.09
CA ASN A 278 9.47 16.54 4.94
C ASN A 278 8.02 16.05 4.98
N THR A 279 7.78 14.80 5.39
CA THR A 279 6.43 14.26 5.64
C THR A 279 5.68 15.08 6.68
N ALA A 280 6.30 15.38 7.83
CA ALA A 280 5.70 16.24 8.85
C ALA A 280 5.33 17.64 8.30
N ALA A 281 6.17 18.21 7.43
CA ALA A 281 5.88 19.48 6.79
C ALA A 281 4.65 19.41 5.86
N CYS A 282 4.53 18.34 5.07
CA CYS A 282 3.37 18.09 4.21
C CYS A 282 2.09 17.93 5.03
N ASN A 283 2.13 17.10 6.08
CA ASN A 283 0.97 16.83 6.94
C ASN A 283 0.49 18.10 7.65
N LEU A 284 1.40 18.98 8.08
CA LEU A 284 1.04 20.31 8.60
C LEU A 284 0.35 21.19 7.54
N LYS A 285 0.78 21.15 6.28
CA LYS A 285 0.11 21.88 5.18
C LYS A 285 -1.29 21.35 4.89
N MET A 286 -1.48 20.03 5.03
CA MET A 286 -2.77 19.36 4.87
C MET A 286 -3.67 19.42 6.12
N GLN A 287 -3.18 19.99 7.23
CA GLN A 287 -3.88 20.01 8.53
C GLN A 287 -4.15 18.62 9.12
N LEU A 288 -3.36 17.63 8.72
CA LEU A 288 -3.35 16.29 9.31
C LEU A 288 -2.47 16.30 10.56
N TRP A 289 -3.01 16.84 11.64
CA TRP A 289 -2.23 17.15 12.85
C TRP A 289 -1.67 15.91 13.53
N GLN A 290 -2.44 14.81 13.60
CA GLN A 290 -1.99 13.57 14.21
C GLN A 290 -0.84 12.94 13.40
N ASP A 291 -1.01 12.79 12.10
CA ASP A 291 0.02 12.25 11.20
C ASP A 291 1.30 13.11 11.21
N ALA A 292 1.16 14.43 11.39
CA ALA A 292 2.29 15.33 11.57
C ALA A 292 3.01 15.11 12.91
N LEU A 293 2.29 14.81 14.00
CA LEU A 293 2.88 14.47 15.29
C LEU A 293 3.68 13.18 15.21
N ASP A 294 3.08 12.15 14.61
CA ASP A 294 3.69 10.83 14.50
C ASP A 294 4.99 10.93 13.70
N SER A 295 4.96 11.59 12.53
CA SER A 295 6.17 11.87 11.73
C SER A 295 7.24 12.68 12.49
N CYS A 296 6.83 13.59 13.39
CA CYS A 296 7.78 14.33 14.21
C CYS A 296 8.39 13.49 15.33
N ASN A 297 7.64 12.54 15.89
CA ASN A 297 8.16 11.64 16.92
C ASN A 297 9.19 10.69 16.32
N GLU A 298 8.91 10.09 15.16
CA GLU A 298 9.89 9.29 14.40
C GLU A 298 11.20 10.06 14.14
N ALA A 299 11.09 11.32 13.70
CA ALA A 299 12.27 12.19 13.51
C ALA A 299 13.05 12.46 14.82
N LEU A 300 12.37 12.48 15.96
CA LEU A 300 12.98 12.72 17.27
C LEU A 300 13.57 11.45 17.89
N GLU A 301 13.10 10.27 17.51
CA GLU A 301 13.73 9.00 17.86
C GLU A 301 15.11 8.91 17.22
N LEU A 302 15.25 9.33 15.96
CA LEU A 302 16.55 9.44 15.29
C LEU A 302 17.41 10.58 15.86
N ASN A 303 16.83 11.74 16.13
CA ASN A 303 17.57 12.89 16.67
C ASN A 303 16.71 13.74 17.61
N GLN A 304 16.84 13.47 18.91
CA GLN A 304 16.07 14.13 19.97
C GLN A 304 16.29 15.65 20.04
N ALA A 305 17.44 16.14 19.57
CA ALA A 305 17.77 17.57 19.53
C ALA A 305 17.35 18.25 18.22
N ASN A 306 16.64 17.55 17.32
CA ASN A 306 16.27 18.12 16.03
C ASN A 306 15.27 19.29 16.20
N THR A 307 15.75 20.48 15.87
CA THR A 307 15.00 21.70 16.12
C THR A 307 13.77 21.83 15.22
N LYS A 308 13.84 21.34 13.98
CA LYS A 308 12.72 21.38 13.03
C LYS A 308 11.61 20.43 13.46
N ALA A 309 11.95 19.23 13.93
CA ALA A 309 10.98 18.25 14.43
C ALA A 309 10.24 18.78 15.66
N LEU A 310 10.96 19.28 16.67
CA LEU A 310 10.35 19.87 17.87
C LEU A 310 9.39 21.04 17.53
N PHE A 311 9.82 21.93 16.63
CA PHE A 311 9.00 23.05 16.20
C PHE A 311 7.70 22.60 15.51
N ARG A 312 7.80 21.68 14.54
CA ARG A 312 6.65 21.14 13.81
C ARG A 312 5.71 20.35 14.72
N ARG A 313 6.25 19.59 15.66
CA ARG A 313 5.48 18.88 16.69
C ARG A 313 4.66 19.85 17.53
N ALA A 314 5.25 20.96 17.94
CA ALA A 314 4.53 21.99 18.69
C ALA A 314 3.43 22.66 17.87
N GLN A 315 3.63 22.86 16.55
CA GLN A 315 2.58 23.35 15.65
C GLN A 315 1.43 22.35 15.53
N ALA A 316 1.73 21.06 15.43
CA ALA A 316 0.70 20.02 15.37
C ALA A 316 -0.12 19.93 16.67
N TRP A 317 0.51 20.02 17.84
CA TRP A 317 -0.21 20.12 19.13
C TRP A 317 -1.13 21.33 19.21
N GLN A 318 -0.71 22.48 18.66
CA GLN A 318 -1.59 23.65 18.56
C GLN A 318 -2.79 23.39 17.64
N GLY A 319 -2.59 22.67 16.53
CA GLY A 319 -3.67 22.26 15.63
C GLY A 319 -4.72 21.38 16.32
N LEU A 320 -4.26 20.47 17.19
CA LEU A 320 -5.12 19.64 18.05
C LEU A 320 -5.73 20.38 19.25
N LYS A 321 -5.40 21.67 19.44
CA LYS A 321 -5.81 22.48 20.60
C LYS A 321 -5.29 21.95 21.94
N GLU A 322 -4.22 21.17 21.94
CA GLU A 322 -3.56 20.70 23.16
C GLU A 322 -2.42 21.65 23.55
N ASN A 323 -2.77 22.88 23.90
CA ASN A 323 -1.79 23.96 24.12
C ASN A 323 -0.80 23.65 25.27
N GLY A 324 -1.19 22.87 26.27
CA GLY A 324 -0.30 22.41 27.34
C GLY A 324 0.88 21.59 26.82
N LYS A 325 0.62 20.63 25.93
CA LYS A 325 1.68 19.79 25.32
C LYS A 325 2.55 20.60 24.35
N ALA A 326 1.95 21.54 23.63
CA ALA A 326 2.70 22.48 22.79
C ALA A 326 3.73 23.29 23.61
N MET A 327 3.34 23.81 24.78
CA MET A 327 4.26 24.55 25.65
C MET A 327 5.38 23.70 26.22
N VAL A 328 5.10 22.47 26.66
CA VAL A 328 6.15 21.56 27.16
C VAL A 328 7.18 21.31 26.07
N THR A 329 6.73 21.07 24.84
CA THR A 329 7.61 20.89 23.68
C THR A 329 8.48 22.12 23.42
N PHE A 330 7.91 23.33 23.52
CA PHE A 330 8.64 24.58 23.37
C PHE A 330 9.64 24.87 24.50
N ASN A 331 9.32 24.48 25.74
CA ASN A 331 10.23 24.68 26.87
C ASN A 331 11.44 23.75 26.79
N TYR A 332 11.24 22.51 26.32
CA TYR A 332 12.34 21.59 26.02
C TYR A 332 13.28 22.16 24.93
N PHE A 333 12.70 22.88 23.97
CA PHE A 333 13.40 23.55 22.89
C PHE A 333 14.24 24.77 23.33
N TRP A 334 13.92 25.42 24.46
CA TRP A 334 14.57 26.66 24.93
C TRP A 334 16.08 26.53 25.16
N CYS A 335 16.59 25.31 25.28
CA CYS A 335 18.04 25.05 25.32
C CYS A 335 18.77 25.38 24.00
N PHE A 336 18.07 25.68 22.89
CA PHE A 336 18.65 25.93 21.57
C PHE A 336 18.32 27.34 21.03
N PRO A 337 19.32 28.16 20.66
CA PRO A 337 19.13 29.57 20.30
C PRO A 337 18.61 29.72 18.85
N LEU A 338 17.31 29.95 18.67
CA LEU A 338 16.72 30.27 17.37
C LEU A 338 15.66 31.39 17.47
N THR A 339 15.76 32.39 16.59
CA THR A 339 14.99 33.65 16.59
C THR A 339 13.52 33.50 16.16
N ALA A 340 13.18 32.47 15.39
CA ALA A 340 11.81 32.23 14.90
C ALA A 340 10.82 31.75 15.99
N ILE A 341 11.32 31.18 17.09
CA ILE A 341 10.49 30.58 18.15
C ILE A 341 9.87 31.63 19.06
N GLY A 342 10.56 32.75 19.31
CA GLY A 342 10.11 33.75 20.27
C GLY A 342 8.72 34.33 19.99
N ASN A 343 8.34 34.45 18.72
CA ASN A 343 7.04 34.95 18.33
C ASN A 343 5.92 33.89 18.46
N GLU A 344 6.18 32.64 18.09
CA GLU A 344 5.20 31.55 18.25
C GLU A 344 4.99 31.19 19.73
N LEU A 345 6.05 31.20 20.53
CA LEU A 345 5.97 30.93 21.97
C LEU A 345 5.07 31.95 22.69
N LYS A 346 5.22 33.24 22.34
CA LYS A 346 4.33 34.30 22.84
C LYS A 346 2.87 34.06 22.43
N ARG A 347 2.61 33.58 21.20
CA ARG A 347 1.25 33.23 20.77
C ARG A 347 0.65 32.08 21.57
N VAL A 348 1.42 31.02 21.85
CA VAL A 348 0.92 29.88 22.63
C VAL A 348 0.65 30.29 24.08
N GLN A 349 1.53 31.09 24.68
CA GLN A 349 1.34 31.63 26.02
C GLN A 349 0.04 32.44 26.12
N LEU A 350 -0.23 33.30 25.13
CA LEU A 350 -1.48 34.06 25.05
C LEU A 350 -2.70 33.14 24.95
N LYS A 351 -2.68 32.13 24.08
CA LYS A 351 -3.80 31.17 23.94
C LYS A 351 -4.11 30.42 25.24
N ILE A 352 -3.09 29.98 25.97
CA ILE A 352 -3.27 29.30 27.27
C ILE A 352 -3.87 30.24 28.30
N GLN A 353 -3.43 31.50 28.30
CA GLN A 353 -3.98 32.50 29.20
C GLN A 353 -5.46 32.77 28.89
N GLU A 354 -5.81 32.89 27.61
CA GLU A 354 -7.20 33.03 27.16
C GLU A 354 -8.07 31.82 27.55
N GLU A 355 -7.55 30.59 27.43
CA GLU A 355 -8.25 29.37 27.86
C GLU A 355 -8.52 29.37 29.36
N LYS A 356 -7.50 29.66 30.17
CA LYS A 356 -7.64 29.77 31.63
C LYS A 356 -8.64 30.84 32.03
N GLU A 357 -8.67 31.98 31.33
CA GLU A 357 -9.63 33.04 31.58
C GLU A 357 -11.06 32.63 31.19
N LYS A 358 -11.24 31.90 30.09
CA LYS A 358 -12.54 31.34 29.69
C LYS A 358 -13.04 30.31 30.71
N GLU A 359 -12.19 29.38 31.14
CA GLU A 359 -12.52 28.40 32.17
C GLU A 359 -12.92 29.09 33.48
N LYS A 360 -12.13 30.06 33.95
CA LYS A 360 -12.48 30.85 35.14
C LYS A 360 -13.85 31.52 35.02
N LYS A 361 -14.19 32.08 33.85
CA LYS A 361 -15.51 32.69 33.60
C LYS A 361 -16.64 31.66 33.61
N ILE A 362 -16.40 30.44 33.11
CA ILE A 362 -17.39 29.36 33.13
C ILE A 362 -17.62 28.88 34.56
N TYR A 363 -16.55 28.60 35.32
CA TYR A 363 -16.65 28.20 36.73
C TYR A 363 -17.35 29.28 37.57
N ALA A 364 -17.01 30.55 37.37
CA ALA A 364 -17.68 31.66 38.07
C ALA A 364 -19.19 31.74 37.78
N LYS A 365 -19.66 31.28 36.60
CA LYS A 365 -21.08 31.21 36.25
C LYS A 365 -21.79 29.95 36.72
N MET A 366 -21.07 28.86 37.02
CA MET A 366 -21.65 27.62 37.55
C MET A 366 -21.90 27.67 39.06
N PHE A 367 -21.18 28.53 39.77
CA PHE A 367 -21.28 28.72 41.23
C PHE A 367 -21.92 30.06 41.62
N ALA A 368 -22.47 30.80 40.66
CA ALA A 368 -23.31 31.98 40.86
C ALA A 368 -24.75 31.63 40.48
#